data_AF-A0A6N4T8L9-F1
#
_entry.id   AF-A0A6N4T8L9-F1
#
_cell.length_a   1.000
_cell.length_b   1.000
_cell.length_c   1.000
_cell.angle_alpha   90.00
_cell.angle_beta   90.00
_cell.angle_gamma   90.00
#
_symmetry.space_group_name_H-M   'P 1'
#
loop_
_entity.id
_entity.type
_entity.pdbx_description
1 polymer ?
#
loop_
_entity_poly.entity_id
_entity_poly.type
_entity_poly.pdbx_seq_one_letter_code
_entity_poly.pdbx_strand_id
1 'polypeptide(L)'
;MKRSLEIPSEEDWGDYKNDLDQKYAYKMFFGKNLAEARLLFQGAVIERTEELRFMPVIPFQYYIGAYYQYLTSLAVLNNRNASDTASCFLRLVESKLSDDPDSISPLMKELMSAIEYLAKNQTLFGADVDIYGDFNEILSEIKRLAQM
;
A
#
# COMPACT_ATOMS: atom_id res chain seq x y z
N MET A 1 -7.67 -15.10 -7.73
CA MET A 1 -8.91 -14.31 -7.86
C MET A 1 -8.66 -13.11 -8.76
N LYS A 2 -9.65 -12.68 -9.56
CA LYS A 2 -9.60 -11.39 -10.28
C LYS A 2 -9.63 -10.27 -9.24
N ARG A 3 -8.81 -9.23 -9.42
CA ARG A 3 -8.91 -7.95 -8.71
C ARG A 3 -10.38 -7.48 -8.76
N SER A 4 -10.97 -7.08 -7.64
CA SER A 4 -12.20 -6.32 -7.71
C SER A 4 -11.86 -4.99 -8.40
N LEU A 5 -12.31 -4.81 -9.64
CA LEU A 5 -12.14 -3.57 -10.39
C LEU A 5 -13.22 -2.55 -10.02
N GLU A 6 -14.19 -2.98 -9.23
CA GLU A 6 -15.34 -2.20 -8.83
C GLU A 6 -15.03 -1.47 -7.54
N ILE A 7 -15.54 -0.25 -7.44
CA ILE A 7 -15.43 0.54 -6.20
C ILE A 7 -16.13 -0.27 -5.10
N PRO A 8 -15.49 -0.52 -3.95
CA PRO A 8 -16.09 -1.27 -2.84
C PRO A 8 -17.43 -0.66 -2.41
N SER A 9 -18.44 -1.50 -2.30
CA SER A 9 -19.78 -1.15 -1.79
C SER A 9 -19.74 -0.89 -0.28
N GLU A 10 -20.79 -0.31 0.31
CA GLU A 10 -20.83 -0.11 1.77
C GLU A 10 -20.76 -1.43 2.56
N GLU A 11 -21.31 -2.53 2.01
CA GLU A 11 -21.25 -3.86 2.63
C GLU A 11 -19.82 -4.39 2.75
N ASP A 12 -18.97 -4.11 1.75
CA ASP A 12 -17.55 -4.53 1.73
C ASP A 12 -16.73 -3.89 2.86
N TRP A 13 -17.23 -2.79 3.46
CA TRP A 13 -16.60 -2.12 4.60
C TRP A 13 -16.99 -2.70 5.96
N GLY A 14 -17.90 -3.68 6.01
CA GLY A 14 -18.29 -4.34 7.25
C GLY A 14 -18.79 -3.37 8.34
N ASP A 15 -18.40 -3.63 9.60
CA ASP A 15 -18.81 -2.83 10.75
C ASP A 15 -17.84 -1.68 11.07
N TYR A 16 -17.47 -0.90 10.05
CA TYR A 16 -16.54 0.22 10.17
C TYR A 16 -17.00 1.29 11.18
N LYS A 17 -18.26 1.29 11.62
CA LYS A 17 -18.81 2.30 12.52
C LYS A 17 -18.33 2.12 13.96
N ASN A 18 -17.98 0.89 14.34
CA ASN A 18 -17.57 0.52 15.69
C ASN A 18 -16.04 0.41 15.87
N ASP A 19 -15.28 0.54 14.79
CA ASP A 19 -13.82 0.55 14.78
C ASP A 19 -13.32 1.95 14.36
N LEU A 20 -12.50 2.60 15.20
CA LEU A 20 -12.08 3.98 14.95
C LEU A 20 -11.19 4.12 13.72
N ASP A 21 -10.32 3.14 13.47
CA ASP A 21 -9.37 3.16 12.36
C ASP A 21 -10.10 2.90 11.04
N GLN A 22 -10.99 1.90 11.02
CA GLN A 22 -11.84 1.63 9.87
C GLN A 22 -12.80 2.78 9.57
N LYS A 23 -13.34 3.45 10.60
CA LYS A 23 -14.20 4.62 10.43
C LYS A 23 -13.48 5.76 9.72
N TYR A 24 -12.22 6.00 10.07
CA TYR A 24 -11.42 7.04 9.43
C TYR A 24 -11.03 6.63 8.00
N ALA A 25 -10.60 5.39 7.80
CA ALA A 25 -10.32 4.84 6.47
C ALA A 25 -11.55 4.95 5.54
N TYR A 26 -12.75 4.61 6.04
CA TYR A 26 -14.01 4.76 5.33
C TYR A 26 -14.24 6.21 4.90
N LYS A 27 -14.12 7.16 5.84
CA LYS A 27 -14.29 8.59 5.56
C LYS A 27 -13.35 9.08 4.45
N MET A 28 -12.11 8.58 4.42
CA MET A 28 -11.10 9.03 3.47
C MET A 28 -11.29 8.41 2.08
N PHE A 29 -11.64 7.13 1.99
CA PHE A 29 -11.59 6.37 0.74
C PHE A 29 -12.95 6.03 0.15
N PHE A 30 -14.01 5.86 0.94
CA PHE A 30 -15.30 5.36 0.45
C PHE A 30 -15.83 6.11 -0.79
N GLY A 31 -16.28 5.34 -1.78
CA GLY A 31 -16.85 5.85 -3.03
C GLY A 31 -15.84 6.39 -4.05
N LYS A 32 -14.54 6.42 -3.74
CA LYS A 32 -13.52 6.94 -4.67
C LYS A 32 -13.09 5.88 -5.67
N ASN A 33 -12.93 6.28 -6.92
CA ASN A 33 -12.21 5.45 -7.88
C ASN A 33 -10.68 5.51 -7.63
N LEU A 34 -9.91 4.62 -8.25
CA LEU A 34 -8.45 4.57 -8.08
C LEU A 34 -7.73 5.89 -8.44
N ALA A 35 -8.22 6.63 -9.43
CA ALA A 35 -7.60 7.90 -9.84
C ALA A 35 -7.81 8.99 -8.78
N GLU A 36 -9.00 9.05 -8.17
CA GLU A 36 -9.29 9.95 -7.05
C GLU A 36 -8.54 9.54 -5.78
N ALA A 37 -8.56 8.24 -5.43
CA ALA A 37 -7.89 7.71 -4.25
C ALA A 37 -6.37 7.89 -4.33
N ARG A 38 -5.76 7.80 -5.53
CA ARG A 38 -4.33 8.07 -5.73
C ARG A 38 -3.93 9.47 -5.26
N LEU A 39 -4.81 10.47 -5.41
CA LEU A 39 -4.51 11.85 -5.02
C LEU A 39 -4.40 12.00 -3.50
N LEU A 40 -5.02 11.10 -2.72
CA LEU A 40 -4.99 11.14 -1.26
C LEU A 40 -3.59 10.94 -0.67
N PHE A 41 -2.70 10.27 -1.42
CA PHE A 41 -1.32 10.01 -0.99
C PHE A 41 -0.42 11.24 -1.14
N GLN A 42 -0.83 12.27 -1.88
CA GLN A 42 -0.01 13.46 -2.09
C GLN A 42 0.17 14.24 -0.77
N GLY A 43 1.38 14.13 -0.19
CA GLY A 43 1.74 14.84 1.04
C GLY A 43 1.22 14.21 2.33
N ALA A 44 0.63 13.02 2.27
CA ALA A 44 0.06 12.32 3.44
C ALA A 44 0.24 10.79 3.36
N VAL A 45 1.35 10.33 2.78
CA VAL A 45 1.60 8.90 2.53
C VAL A 45 1.60 8.07 3.81
N ILE A 46 2.13 8.61 4.91
CA ILE A 46 2.20 7.90 6.19
C ILE A 46 0.78 7.61 6.70
N GLU A 47 -0.06 8.64 6.78
CA GLU A 47 -1.45 8.52 7.26
C GLU A 47 -2.29 7.63 6.35
N ARG A 48 -2.19 7.80 5.02
CA ARG A 48 -2.93 6.95 4.07
C ARG A 48 -2.48 5.49 4.11
N THR A 49 -1.21 5.22 4.44
CA THR A 49 -0.71 3.86 4.62
C THR A 49 -1.32 3.21 5.85
N GLU A 50 -1.41 3.94 6.96
CA GLU A 50 -2.05 3.42 8.18
C GLU A 50 -3.55 3.15 7.97
N GLU A 51 -4.25 4.00 7.24
CA GLU A 51 -5.65 3.73 6.89
C GLU A 51 -5.80 2.47 6.04
N LEU A 52 -4.91 2.24 5.07
CA LEU A 52 -4.89 0.98 4.30
C LEU A 52 -4.60 -0.23 5.20
N ARG A 53 -3.74 -0.08 6.21
CA ARG A 53 -3.36 -1.17 7.13
C ARG A 53 -4.57 -1.77 7.83
N PHE A 54 -5.51 -0.92 8.25
CA PHE A 54 -6.70 -1.34 9.02
C PHE A 54 -7.95 -1.52 8.16
N MET A 55 -7.89 -1.27 6.85
CA MET A 55 -9.04 -1.54 5.96
C MET A 55 -9.44 -3.02 5.95
N PRO A 56 -10.75 -3.31 5.83
CA PRO A 56 -11.23 -4.64 5.50
C PRO A 56 -10.64 -5.14 4.18
N VAL A 57 -10.64 -6.47 4.00
CA VAL A 57 -9.96 -7.16 2.89
C VAL A 57 -10.33 -6.60 1.52
N ILE A 58 -11.62 -6.46 1.21
CA ILE A 58 -12.07 -6.04 -0.13
C ILE A 58 -11.68 -4.56 -0.41
N PRO A 59 -11.97 -3.59 0.48
CA PRO A 59 -11.47 -2.22 0.34
C PRO A 59 -9.95 -2.13 0.23
N PHE A 60 -9.20 -2.86 1.08
CA PHE A 60 -7.74 -2.88 1.01
C PHE A 60 -7.26 -3.33 -0.37
N GLN A 61 -7.79 -4.46 -0.87
CA GLN A 61 -7.39 -5.02 -2.16
C GLN A 61 -7.67 -4.08 -3.34
N TYR A 62 -8.71 -3.25 -3.23
CA TYR A 62 -8.99 -2.21 -4.20
C TYR A 62 -8.01 -1.03 -4.06
N TYR A 63 -7.92 -0.41 -2.89
CA TYR A 63 -7.22 0.86 -2.69
C TYR A 63 -5.69 0.73 -2.62
N ILE A 64 -5.13 -0.44 -2.35
CA ILE A 64 -3.68 -0.67 -2.54
C ILE A 64 -3.27 -0.44 -4.00
N GLY A 65 -4.19 -0.65 -4.95
CA GLY A 65 -4.00 -0.30 -6.35
C GLY A 65 -3.84 1.21 -6.59
N ALA A 66 -4.47 2.05 -5.77
CA ALA A 66 -4.31 3.51 -5.85
C ALA A 66 -2.93 3.94 -5.33
N TYR A 67 -2.42 3.29 -4.27
CA TYR A 67 -1.06 3.50 -3.80
C TYR A 67 -0.04 3.03 -4.86
N TYR A 68 -0.25 1.86 -5.45
CA TYR A 68 0.57 1.39 -6.57
C TYR A 68 0.60 2.39 -7.75
N GLN A 69 -0.55 2.93 -8.17
CA GLN A 69 -0.60 3.96 -9.21
C GLN A 69 0.10 5.26 -8.80
N TYR A 70 0.05 5.62 -7.52
CA TYR A 70 0.78 6.77 -7.00
C TYR A 70 2.29 6.55 -7.12
N LEU A 71 2.80 5.42 -6.64
CA LEU A 71 4.21 5.02 -6.69
C LEU A 71 4.78 5.03 -8.11
N THR A 72 4.05 4.47 -9.06
CA THR A 72 4.50 4.38 -10.46
C THR A 72 4.31 5.68 -11.23
N SER A 73 3.80 6.74 -10.60
CA SER A 73 3.66 8.04 -11.26
C SER A 73 4.99 8.80 -11.24
N LEU A 74 5.29 9.50 -12.34
CA LEU A 74 6.50 10.35 -12.47
C LEU A 74 6.62 11.43 -11.36
N ALA A 75 5.54 11.68 -10.62
CA ALA A 75 5.51 12.67 -9.55
C ALA A 75 6.25 12.23 -8.27
N VAL A 76 6.40 10.93 -8.02
CA VAL A 76 6.96 10.44 -6.75
C VAL A 76 8.45 10.73 -6.62
N LEU A 77 9.23 10.56 -7.69
CA LEU A 77 10.68 10.78 -7.65
C LEU A 77 11.08 12.25 -7.42
N ASN A 78 10.18 13.18 -7.73
CA ASN A 78 10.39 14.61 -7.47
C ASN A 78 9.71 15.09 -6.17
N ASN A 79 9.10 14.18 -5.41
CA ASN A 79 8.46 14.50 -4.15
C ASN A 79 9.48 14.45 -3.01
N ARG A 80 9.40 15.41 -2.08
CA ARG A 80 10.19 15.43 -0.84
C ARG A 80 9.97 14.19 0.02
N ASN A 81 8.83 13.52 -0.13
CA ASN A 81 8.45 12.35 0.65
C ASN A 81 8.67 11.04 -0.14
N ALA A 82 9.53 11.03 -1.17
CA ALA A 82 9.80 9.84 -1.99
C ALA A 82 10.26 8.64 -1.15
N SER A 83 11.11 8.91 -0.14
CA SER A 83 11.63 7.91 0.80
C SER A 83 10.53 7.29 1.65
N ASP A 84 9.67 8.12 2.25
CA ASP A 84 8.51 7.66 3.02
C ASP A 84 7.55 6.87 2.13
N THR A 85 7.30 7.37 0.92
CA THR A 85 6.40 6.74 -0.04
C THR A 85 6.85 5.31 -0.37
N ALA A 86 8.15 5.10 -0.61
CA ALA A 86 8.70 3.78 -0.90
C ALA A 86 8.72 2.87 0.35
N SER A 87 9.23 3.38 1.48
CA SER A 87 9.35 2.61 2.72
C SER A 87 7.99 2.16 3.26
N CYS A 88 7.02 3.09 3.36
CA CYS A 88 5.68 2.78 3.84
C CYS A 88 5.00 1.70 2.99
N PHE A 89 5.17 1.73 1.66
CA PHE A 89 4.59 0.71 0.79
C PHE A 89 5.20 -0.67 1.03
N LEU A 90 6.54 -0.76 1.08
CA LEU A 90 7.23 -2.03 1.34
C LEU A 90 6.84 -2.62 2.70
N ARG A 91 6.82 -1.78 3.75
CA ARG A 91 6.43 -2.20 5.10
C ARG A 91 4.94 -2.57 5.20
N LEU A 92 4.07 -1.89 4.46
CA LEU A 92 2.65 -2.27 4.40
C LEU A 92 2.49 -3.66 3.78
N VAL A 93 3.18 -3.94 2.67
CA VAL A 93 3.14 -5.27 2.04
C VAL A 93 3.68 -6.34 2.97
N GLU A 94 4.84 -6.12 3.57
CA GLU A 94 5.47 -7.04 4.53
C GLU A 94 4.52 -7.35 5.71
N SER A 95 4.00 -6.31 6.36
CA SER A 95 3.07 -6.49 7.49
C SER A 95 1.77 -7.20 7.11
N LYS A 96 1.17 -6.89 5.96
CA LYS A 96 -0.02 -7.62 5.49
C LYS A 96 0.28 -9.09 5.22
N LEU A 97 1.43 -9.41 4.63
CA LEU A 97 1.83 -10.81 4.44
C LEU A 97 2.07 -11.55 5.76
N SER A 98 2.57 -10.87 6.79
CA SER A 98 2.77 -11.43 8.13
C SER A 98 1.46 -11.64 8.87
N ASP A 99 0.62 -10.60 8.92
CA ASP A 99 -0.46 -10.50 9.89
C ASP A 99 -1.83 -10.89 9.31
N ASP A 100 -2.03 -10.68 8.00
CA ASP A 100 -3.28 -10.92 7.28
C ASP A 100 -3.00 -11.34 5.81
N PRO A 101 -2.33 -12.49 5.59
CA PRO A 101 -1.84 -12.89 4.27
C PRO A 101 -2.95 -13.03 3.24
N ASP A 102 -4.17 -13.42 3.64
CA ASP A 102 -5.31 -13.57 2.74
C ASP A 102 -5.72 -12.24 2.09
N SER A 103 -5.45 -11.11 2.77
CA SER A 103 -5.78 -9.79 2.24
C SER A 103 -4.89 -9.38 1.06
N ILE A 104 -3.64 -9.87 1.00
CA ILE A 104 -2.64 -9.39 0.05
C ILE A 104 -2.08 -10.46 -0.89
N SER A 105 -2.08 -11.74 -0.48
CA SER A 105 -1.54 -12.85 -1.28
C SER A 105 -2.09 -12.90 -2.71
N PRO A 106 -3.40 -12.66 -2.97
CA PRO A 106 -3.94 -12.64 -4.33
C PRO A 106 -3.34 -11.58 -5.24
N LEU A 107 -2.72 -10.54 -4.68
CA LEU A 107 -2.16 -9.38 -5.38
C LEU A 107 -0.65 -9.48 -5.58
N MET A 108 0.04 -10.39 -4.89
CA MET A 108 1.51 -10.40 -4.85
C MET A 108 2.17 -10.52 -6.23
N LYS A 109 1.58 -11.31 -7.14
CA LYS A 109 2.08 -11.41 -8.51
C LYS A 109 2.06 -10.08 -9.26
N GLU A 110 1.07 -9.24 -9.02
CA GLU A 110 0.95 -7.90 -9.62
C GLU A 110 1.89 -6.90 -8.95
N LEU A 111 1.99 -6.94 -7.61
CA LEU A 111 2.79 -5.99 -6.84
C LEU A 111 4.30 -6.25 -6.90
N MET A 112 4.73 -7.50 -7.14
CA MET A 112 6.14 -7.90 -7.03
C MET A 112 7.07 -7.07 -7.91
N SER A 113 6.66 -6.68 -9.12
CA SER A 113 7.51 -5.88 -10.01
C SER A 113 7.81 -4.50 -9.43
N ALA A 114 6.84 -3.83 -8.80
CA ALA A 114 7.08 -2.57 -8.09
C ALA A 114 7.91 -2.79 -6.83
N ILE A 115 7.64 -3.82 -6.04
CA ILE A 115 8.39 -4.12 -4.81
C ILE A 115 9.87 -4.32 -5.15
N GLU A 116 10.17 -5.13 -6.18
CA GLU A 116 11.55 -5.32 -6.63
C GLU A 116 12.18 -4.03 -7.15
N TYR A 117 11.43 -3.21 -7.88
CA TYR A 117 11.92 -1.92 -8.36
C TYR A 117 12.27 -0.99 -7.21
N LEU A 118 11.40 -0.85 -6.22
CA LEU A 118 11.63 -0.01 -5.05
C LEU A 118 12.88 -0.45 -4.30
N ALA A 119 13.01 -1.76 -4.03
CA ALA A 119 14.14 -2.30 -3.30
C ALA A 119 15.47 -2.14 -4.02
N LYS A 120 15.51 -2.41 -5.34
CA LYS A 120 16.72 -2.26 -6.16
C LYS A 120 17.11 -0.80 -6.41
N ASN A 121 16.23 0.15 -6.12
CA ASN A 121 16.45 1.57 -6.41
C ASN A 121 16.30 2.45 -5.16
N GLN A 122 16.56 1.93 -3.95
CA GLN A 122 16.40 2.67 -2.69
C GLN A 122 17.02 4.09 -2.73
N THR A 123 18.25 4.22 -3.24
CA THR A 123 18.95 5.51 -3.37
C THR A 123 18.22 6.50 -4.28
N LEU A 124 17.53 6.02 -5.33
CA LEU A 124 16.73 6.87 -6.23
C LEU A 124 15.58 7.56 -5.50
N PHE A 125 15.05 6.93 -4.45
CA PHE A 125 13.99 7.49 -3.61
C PHE A 125 14.53 8.38 -2.47
N GLY A 126 15.85 8.55 -2.37
CA GLY A 126 16.47 9.29 -1.26
C GLY A 126 16.27 8.63 0.10
N ALA A 127 15.99 7.32 0.14
CA ALA A 127 15.78 6.58 1.38
C ALA A 127 17.12 6.11 1.95
N ASP A 128 17.65 6.85 2.91
CA ASP A 128 18.86 6.49 3.64
C ASP A 128 18.68 5.16 4.39
N VAL A 129 19.65 4.24 4.26
CA VAL A 129 19.63 2.93 4.93
C VAL A 129 19.62 3.07 6.44
N ASP A 130 20.30 4.07 7.00
CA ASP A 130 20.37 4.28 8.45
C ASP A 130 19.03 4.79 9.02
N ILE A 131 18.15 5.33 8.18
CA ILE A 131 16.83 5.84 8.57
C ILE A 131 15.72 4.83 8.26
N TYR A 132 15.75 4.21 7.07
CA TYR A 132 14.66 3.38 6.56
C TYR A 132 14.97 1.88 6.55
N GLY A 133 16.21 1.48 6.86
CA GLY A 133 16.72 0.11 6.71
C GLY A 133 17.07 -0.22 5.25
N ASP A 134 17.61 -1.41 5.03
CA ASP A 134 17.91 -1.91 3.68
C ASP A 134 16.66 -2.51 3.03
N PHE A 135 16.20 -1.92 1.93
CA PHE A 135 15.02 -2.39 1.22
C PHE A 135 15.22 -3.77 0.58
N ASN A 136 16.47 -4.23 0.34
CA ASN A 136 16.73 -5.59 -0.14
C ASN A 136 16.48 -6.64 0.94
N GLU A 137 16.71 -6.30 2.21
CA GLU A 137 16.33 -7.16 3.34
C GLU A 137 14.81 -7.28 3.42
N ILE A 138 14.10 -6.15 3.31
CA ILE A 138 12.62 -6.13 3.28
C ILE A 138 12.09 -6.95 2.10
N LEU A 139 12.68 -6.79 0.91
CA LEU A 139 12.30 -7.57 -0.27
C LEU A 139 12.50 -9.08 -0.05
N SER A 140 13.61 -9.46 0.58
CA SER A 140 13.91 -10.87 0.88
C SER A 140 12.87 -11.46 1.82
N GLU A 141 12.46 -10.69 2.83
CA GLU A 141 11.41 -11.09 3.76
C GLU A 141 10.03 -11.18 3.09
N ILE A 142 9.67 -10.20 2.26
CA ILE A 142 8.44 -10.23 1.45
C ILE A 142 8.40 -11.49 0.57
N LYS A 143 9.50 -11.83 -0.11
CA LYS A 143 9.60 -13.05 -0.92
C LYS A 143 9.42 -14.32 -0.10
N ARG A 144 10.08 -14.38 1.07
CA ARG A 144 9.95 -15.49 2.01
C ARG A 144 8.48 -15.68 2.45
N LEU A 145 7.81 -14.60 2.85
CA LEU A 145 6.42 -14.64 3.30
C LEU A 145 5.45 -14.97 2.17
N ALA A 146 5.67 -14.43 0.97
CA ALA A 146 4.86 -14.69 -0.22
C ALA A 146 5.16 -16.06 -0.88
N GLN A 147 6.19 -16.78 -0.41
CA GLN A 147 6.68 -18.04 -0.99
C GLN A 147 7.11 -17.88 -2.46
N MET A 148 7.83 -16.79 -2.77
CA MET A 148 8.28 -16.39 -4.12
C MET A 148 9.80 -16.32 -4.26
#